data_AF-A0A2U3Q1R7-F1
#
_entry.id   AF-A0A2U3Q1R7-F1
#
_cell.length_a   1.000
_cell.length_b   1.000
_cell.length_c   1.000
_cell.angle_alpha   90.00
_cell.angle_beta   90.00
_cell.angle_gamma   90.00
#
_symmetry.space_group_name_H-M   'P 1'
#
loop_
_entity.id
_entity.type
_entity.pdbx_description
1 polymer ?
#
loop_
_entity_poly.entity_id
_entity_poly.type
_entity_poly.pdbx_seq_one_letter_code
_entity_poly.pdbx_strand_id
1 'polypeptide(L)'
;MRLRTFARNTVRKIDLTGDGREDYIVDFQDTKCGDRQPTFCGTGGCVMKILVMLPDGSVREVFDGYVRGYKIMVPPVKRGAARTVRFDLHGSFCGGFGPQACWKTKAITATSFAFEQP
;
A
#
# COMPACT_ATOMS: atom_id res chain seq x y z
N MET A 1 25.09 5.27 -17.01
CA MET A 1 23.68 4.93 -16.71
C MET A 1 23.69 4.06 -15.45
N ARG A 2 23.07 4.49 -14.33
CA ARG A 2 23.03 3.69 -13.10
C ARG A 2 21.81 2.76 -13.12
N LEU A 3 22.02 1.48 -12.82
CA LEU A 3 20.97 0.47 -12.79
C LEU A 3 20.01 0.74 -11.63
N ARG A 4 18.71 0.65 -11.91
CA ARG A 4 17.65 0.64 -10.90
C ARG A 4 17.32 -0.82 -10.61
N THR A 5 17.28 -1.20 -9.33
CA THR A 5 16.98 -2.57 -8.93
C THR A 5 15.73 -2.55 -8.06
N PHE A 6 14.68 -3.22 -8.54
CA PHE A 6 13.49 -3.49 -7.75
C PHE A 6 13.70 -4.75 -6.91
N ALA A 7 13.15 -4.75 -5.70
CA ALA A 7 13.11 -5.95 -4.89
C ALA A 7 12.16 -6.96 -5.54
N ARG A 8 12.38 -8.26 -5.29
CA ARG A 8 11.50 -9.32 -5.84
C ARG A 8 10.03 -9.14 -5.44
N ASN A 9 9.78 -8.51 -4.30
CA ASN A 9 8.44 -8.30 -3.75
C ASN A 9 7.93 -6.86 -3.95
N THR A 10 8.57 -6.07 -4.82
CA THR A 10 8.07 -4.72 -5.16
C THR A 10 6.64 -4.78 -5.68
N VAL A 11 6.25 -5.86 -6.36
CA VAL A 11 4.85 -6.11 -6.73
C VAL A 11 4.38 -7.39 -6.05
N ARG A 12 3.31 -7.30 -5.28
CA ARG A 12 2.60 -8.45 -4.71
C ARG A 12 1.23 -8.57 -5.36
N LYS A 13 0.94 -9.78 -5.84
CA LYS A 13 -0.37 -10.14 -6.38
C LYS A 13 -1.20 -10.82 -5.30
N ILE A 14 -2.40 -10.33 -5.07
CA ILE A 14 -3.35 -10.91 -4.11
C ILE A 14 -4.74 -10.34 -4.41
N ASP A 15 -5.77 -11.18 -4.36
CA ASP A 15 -7.16 -10.72 -4.33
C ASP A 15 -7.38 -9.84 -3.08
N LEU A 16 -7.62 -8.55 -3.21
CA LEU A 16 -7.84 -7.63 -2.07
C LEU A 16 -9.33 -7.30 -1.92
N THR A 17 -10.06 -7.22 -3.03
CA THR A 17 -11.49 -6.89 -3.05
C THR A 17 -12.39 -8.08 -2.68
N GLY A 18 -11.88 -9.30 -2.76
CA GLY A 18 -12.63 -10.53 -2.53
C GLY A 18 -13.40 -11.02 -3.76
N ASP A 19 -13.24 -10.40 -4.93
CA ASP A 19 -14.02 -10.74 -6.12
C ASP A 19 -13.39 -11.87 -6.97
N GLY A 20 -12.26 -12.42 -6.51
CA GLY A 20 -11.55 -13.52 -7.16
C GLY A 20 -10.57 -13.09 -8.25
N ARG A 21 -10.38 -11.78 -8.49
CA ARG A 21 -9.35 -11.25 -9.40
C ARG A 21 -8.07 -10.91 -8.65
N GLU A 22 -6.94 -10.92 -9.36
CA GLU A 22 -5.65 -10.51 -8.77
C GLU A 22 -5.58 -8.98 -8.69
N ASP A 23 -5.53 -8.44 -7.48
CA ASP A 23 -5.15 -7.06 -7.21
C ASP A 23 -3.66 -6.98 -6.91
N TYR A 24 -3.13 -5.75 -6.87
CA TYR A 24 -1.71 -5.48 -6.77
C TYR A 24 -1.40 -4.52 -5.64
N ILE A 25 -0.43 -4.88 -4.82
CA ILE A 25 0.29 -3.94 -3.96
C ILE A 25 1.64 -3.68 -4.62
N VAL A 26 1.94 -2.41 -4.88
CA VAL A 26 3.26 -1.96 -5.33
C VAL A 26 3.94 -1.26 -4.16
N ASP A 27 5.01 -1.85 -3.65
CA ASP A 27 5.74 -1.41 -2.46
C ASP A 27 7.19 -1.06 -2.81
N PHE A 28 7.52 0.22 -2.63
CA PHE A 28 8.86 0.72 -2.94
C PHE A 28 9.83 0.68 -1.76
N GLN A 29 9.45 0.13 -0.60
CA GLN A 29 10.27 0.12 0.61
C GLN A 29 11.68 -0.46 0.41
N ASP A 30 11.80 -1.50 -0.41
CA ASP A 30 13.08 -2.17 -0.71
C ASP A 30 13.68 -1.78 -2.08
N THR A 31 13.16 -0.74 -2.74
CA THR A 31 13.66 -0.31 -4.05
C THR A 31 14.95 0.48 -3.92
N LYS A 32 15.97 0.15 -4.72
CA LYS A 32 17.29 0.81 -4.67
C LYS A 32 17.70 1.39 -6.03
N CYS A 33 18.29 2.59 -5.99
CA CYS A 33 18.86 3.29 -7.15
C CYS A 33 20.39 3.38 -7.00
N GLY A 34 21.11 2.28 -7.29
CA GLY A 34 22.49 2.10 -6.84
C GLY A 34 22.58 2.13 -5.31
N ASP A 35 23.59 2.82 -4.75
CA ASP A 35 23.78 2.95 -3.29
C ASP A 35 23.06 4.14 -2.64
N ARG A 36 22.22 4.86 -3.39
CA ARG A 36 21.51 6.04 -2.87
C ARG A 36 20.22 5.67 -2.14
N GLN A 37 19.83 6.54 -1.20
CA GLN A 37 18.50 6.49 -0.60
C GLN A 37 17.41 6.43 -1.69
N PRO A 38 16.35 5.62 -1.50
CA PRO A 38 15.31 5.47 -2.51
C PRO A 38 14.62 6.82 -2.75
N THR A 39 14.51 7.23 -4.01
CA THR A 39 13.70 8.41 -4.41
C THR A 39 12.22 8.28 -4.05
N PHE A 40 11.80 7.08 -3.66
CA PHE A 40 10.43 6.75 -3.29
C PHE A 40 10.18 6.83 -1.78
N CYS A 41 11.16 7.23 -0.98
CA CYS A 41 11.08 7.20 0.47
C CYS A 41 11.41 8.57 1.10
N GLY A 42 10.71 8.90 2.18
CA GLY A 42 10.92 10.09 3.00
C GLY A 42 10.58 9.82 4.46
N THR A 43 10.36 10.87 5.26
CA THR A 43 10.08 10.75 6.71
C THR A 43 8.75 10.04 7.02
N GLY A 44 7.81 10.10 6.09
CA GLY A 44 6.52 9.41 6.16
C GLY A 44 6.56 7.93 5.79
N GLY A 45 7.73 7.41 5.40
CA GLY A 45 7.89 6.06 4.85
C GLY A 45 8.11 6.09 3.34
N CYS A 46 7.72 5.03 2.65
CA CYS A 46 7.92 4.86 1.22
C CYS A 46 6.60 4.83 0.47
N VAL A 47 6.63 5.19 -0.82
CA VAL A 47 5.46 5.09 -1.69
C VAL A 47 4.96 3.64 -1.69
N MET A 48 3.66 3.49 -1.47
CA MET A 48 2.91 2.27 -1.67
C MET A 48 1.69 2.60 -2.52
N LYS A 49 1.44 1.79 -3.54
CA LYS A 49 0.24 1.87 -4.35
C LYS A 49 -0.59 0.60 -4.18
N ILE A 50 -1.91 0.75 -4.26
CA ILE A 50 -2.84 -0.37 -4.38
C ILE A 50 -3.61 -0.20 -5.68
N LEU A 51 -3.53 -1.21 -6.54
CA LEU A 51 -4.25 -1.27 -7.80
C LEU A 51 -5.20 -2.45 -7.77
N VAL A 52 -6.45 -2.23 -8.14
CA VAL A 52 -7.48 -3.28 -8.16
C VAL A 52 -7.94 -3.57 -9.58
N MET A 53 -8.24 -4.84 -9.85
CA MET A 53 -8.76 -5.30 -11.13
C MET A 53 -10.30 -5.19 -11.15
N LEU A 54 -10.82 -4.41 -12.08
CA LEU A 54 -12.26 -4.22 -12.26
C LEU A 54 -12.89 -5.35 -13.09
N PRO A 55 -14.22 -5.57 -13.00
CA PRO A 55 -14.90 -6.63 -13.76
C PRO A 55 -14.74 -6.52 -15.29
N ASP A 56 -14.51 -5.32 -15.81
CA ASP A 56 -14.30 -5.06 -17.24
C ASP A 56 -12.85 -5.31 -17.71
N GLY A 57 -11.97 -5.78 -16.80
CA GLY A 57 -10.56 -6.04 -17.07
C GLY A 57 -9.67 -4.79 -16.99
N SER A 58 -10.22 -3.61 -16.68
CA SER A 58 -9.43 -2.42 -16.41
C SER A 58 -8.83 -2.44 -15.00
N VAL A 59 -7.76 -1.68 -14.80
CA VAL A 59 -7.07 -1.55 -13.50
C VAL A 59 -7.29 -0.15 -12.95
N ARG A 60 -7.65 -0.06 -11.67
CA ARG A 60 -7.81 1.22 -10.97
C ARG A 60 -6.83 1.34 -9.82
N GLU A 61 -6.09 2.45 -9.77
CA GLU A 61 -5.35 2.85 -8.58
C GLU A 61 -6.34 3.37 -7.51
N VAL A 62 -6.40 2.69 -6.37
CA VAL A 62 -7.31 3.03 -5.26
C VAL A 62 -6.57 3.61 -4.07
N PHE A 63 -5.25 3.52 -4.04
CA PHE A 63 -4.40 4.16 -3.03
C PHE A 63 -3.05 4.50 -3.65
N ASP A 64 -2.56 5.70 -3.33
CA ASP A 64 -1.20 6.16 -3.55
C ASP A 64 -0.78 7.00 -2.35
N GLY A 65 0.20 6.54 -1.60
CA GLY A 65 0.62 7.25 -0.40
C GLY A 65 1.92 6.74 0.20
N TYR A 66 2.46 7.54 1.13
CA TYR A 66 3.64 7.18 1.91
C TYR A 66 3.24 6.35 3.13
N VAL A 67 3.80 5.15 3.24
CA VAL A 67 3.57 4.22 4.34
C VAL A 67 4.91 3.77 4.92
N ARG A 68 4.97 3.60 6.24
CA ARG A 68 6.15 3.03 6.93
C ARG A 68 6.16 1.50 6.91
N GLY A 69 5.01 0.92 6.65
CA GLY A 69 4.78 -0.51 6.57
C GLY A 69 3.29 -0.79 6.42
N TYR A 70 2.96 -2.04 6.10
CA TYR A 70 1.58 -2.49 6.05
C TYR A 70 1.46 -3.97 6.44
N LYS A 71 0.26 -4.36 6.84
CA LYS A 71 -0.11 -5.74 7.11
C LYS A 71 -1.46 -6.04 6.48
N ILE A 72 -1.48 -7.01 5.56
CA ILE A 72 -2.74 -7.61 5.09
C ILE A 72 -3.29 -8.43 6.26
N MET A 73 -4.47 -8.06 6.75
CA MET A 73 -5.12 -8.72 7.87
C MET A 73 -5.67 -10.08 7.42
N VAL A 74 -5.99 -10.94 8.38
CA VAL A 74 -6.55 -12.27 8.11
C VAL A 74 -7.79 -12.12 7.20
N PRO A 75 -7.92 -12.95 6.14
CA PRO A 75 -9.06 -12.87 5.25
C PRO A 75 -10.39 -12.96 6.02
N PRO A 76 -11.43 -12.24 5.60
CA PRO A 76 -12.73 -12.35 6.24
C PRO A 76 -13.25 -13.80 6.20
N VAL A 77 -13.97 -14.22 7.24
CA VAL A 77 -14.62 -15.54 7.31
C VAL A 77 -15.64 -15.70 6.18
N LYS A 78 -16.28 -14.60 5.77
CA LYS A 78 -17.21 -14.57 4.64
C LYS A 78 -16.44 -14.65 3.32
N ARG A 79 -16.66 -15.73 2.56
CA ARG A 79 -16.18 -15.84 1.17
C ARG A 79 -16.64 -14.61 0.37
N GLY A 80 -15.72 -14.03 -0.37
CA GLY A 80 -16.02 -12.91 -1.27
C GLY A 80 -15.96 -11.53 -0.62
N ALA A 81 -15.58 -11.42 0.66
CA ALA A 81 -15.44 -10.13 1.31
C ALA A 81 -14.01 -9.55 1.13
N ALA A 82 -13.96 -8.22 1.01
CA ALA A 82 -12.72 -7.46 0.91
C ALA A 82 -11.78 -7.71 2.09
N ARG A 83 -10.49 -7.84 1.79
CA ARG A 83 -9.42 -7.89 2.78
C ARG A 83 -9.21 -6.51 3.37
N THR A 84 -8.99 -6.48 4.69
CA THR A 84 -8.56 -5.28 5.40
C THR A 84 -7.05 -5.21 5.39
N VAL A 85 -6.50 -4.04 5.08
CA VAL A 85 -5.07 -3.74 5.22
C VAL A 85 -4.91 -2.77 6.37
N ARG A 86 -3.97 -3.06 7.28
CA ARG A 86 -3.43 -2.11 8.25
C ARG A 86 -2.25 -1.38 7.61
N PHE A 87 -2.23 -0.06 7.74
CA PHE A 87 -1.19 0.82 7.26
C PHE A 87 -0.52 1.46 8.47
N ASP A 88 0.80 1.34 8.57
CA ASP A 88 1.58 2.09 9.55
C ASP A 88 2.05 3.39 8.88
N LEU A 89 1.67 4.53 9.46
CA LEU A 89 1.73 5.86 8.85
C LEU A 89 2.65 6.79 9.64
N HIS A 90 2.89 7.98 9.08
CA HIS A 90 3.49 9.10 9.82
C HIS A 90 2.60 9.52 11.01
N GLY A 91 3.21 9.94 12.11
CA GLY A 91 2.48 10.31 13.34
C GLY A 91 1.38 11.37 13.14
N SER A 92 1.56 12.27 12.17
CA SER A 92 0.61 13.35 11.85
C SER A 92 -0.76 12.86 11.40
N PHE A 93 -0.88 11.66 10.81
CA PHE A 93 -2.20 11.09 10.45
C PHE A 93 -3.05 10.69 11.66
N CYS A 94 -2.48 10.71 12.86
CA CYS A 94 -3.15 10.44 14.13
C CYS A 94 -3.08 11.65 15.08
N GLY A 95 -2.76 12.84 14.59
CA GLY A 95 -2.63 14.06 15.41
C GLY A 95 -1.30 14.16 16.18
N GLY A 96 -0.35 13.26 15.91
CA GLY A 96 1.00 13.28 16.46
C GLY A 96 2.02 13.90 15.50
N PHE A 97 3.29 13.54 15.68
CA PHE A 97 4.43 14.04 14.91
C PHE A 97 5.47 12.94 14.67
N GLY A 98 6.24 13.11 13.59
CA GLY A 98 7.45 12.34 13.33
C GLY A 98 7.28 10.81 13.49
N PRO A 99 8.12 10.15 14.30
CA PRO A 99 8.16 8.69 14.45
C PRO A 99 7.07 8.13 15.36
N GLN A 100 6.18 8.95 15.93
CA GLN A 100 5.11 8.46 16.80
C GLN A 100 4.26 7.42 16.08
N ALA A 101 3.86 6.39 16.82
CA ALA A 101 3.07 5.29 16.30
C ALA A 101 1.71 5.80 15.80
N CYS A 102 1.44 5.59 14.52
CA CYS A 102 0.16 5.86 13.91
C CYS A 102 -0.16 4.72 12.95
N TRP A 103 -1.33 4.14 13.09
CA TRP A 103 -1.81 3.12 12.17
C TRP A 103 -3.29 3.32 11.90
N LYS A 104 -3.70 3.01 10.67
CA LYS A 104 -5.10 3.00 10.25
C LYS A 104 -5.39 1.72 9.49
N THR A 105 -6.67 1.35 9.42
CA THR A 105 -7.11 0.18 8.67
C THR A 105 -8.07 0.58 7.56
N LYS A 106 -8.05 -0.14 6.45
CA LYS A 106 -8.98 0.05 5.33
C LYS A 106 -9.31 -1.29 4.69
N ALA A 107 -10.61 -1.58 4.55
CA ALA A 107 -11.07 -2.63 3.65
C ALA A 107 -10.85 -2.16 2.21
N ILE A 108 -10.17 -2.95 1.41
CA ILE A 108 -9.81 -2.57 0.04
C ILE A 108 -10.98 -2.86 -0.90
N THR A 109 -11.47 -1.83 -1.56
CA THR A 109 -12.55 -1.91 -2.55
C THR A 109 -12.11 -1.20 -3.84
N ALA A 110 -12.99 -1.17 -4.85
CA ALA A 110 -12.78 -0.38 -6.07
C ALA A 110 -12.93 1.15 -5.88
N THR A 111 -13.16 1.61 -4.65
CA THR A 111 -13.26 3.02 -4.30
C THR A 111 -11.89 3.54 -3.88
N SER A 112 -11.39 4.54 -4.59
CA SER A 112 -10.15 5.21 -4.22
C SER A 112 -10.27 5.87 -2.85
N PHE A 113 -9.17 5.90 -2.10
CA PHE A 113 -9.10 6.52 -0.78
C PHE A 113 -7.73 7.15 -0.53
N ALA A 114 -7.74 8.12 0.39
CA ALA A 114 -6.56 8.69 0.99
C ALA A 114 -6.72 8.67 2.52
N PHE A 115 -5.61 8.73 3.25
CA PHE A 115 -5.65 9.05 4.66
C PHE A 115 -5.49 10.56 4.82
N GLU A 116 -6.31 11.15 5.68
CA GLU A 116 -6.23 12.57 6.01
C GLU A 116 -5.65 12.75 7.40
N GLN A 117 -4.93 13.85 7.58
CA GLN A 117 -4.53 14.33 8.90
C GLN A 117 -5.76 14.95 9.58
N PRO A 118 -5.91 14.78 10.92
CA PRO A 118 -7.01 15.37 11.67
C PRO A 118 -6.89 16.90 11.75
#